data_AF-E2BWM1-F1
#
_entry.id   AF-E2BWM1-F1
#
_cell.length_a   1.000
_cell.length_b   1.000
_cell.length_c   1.000
_cell.angle_alpha   90.00
_cell.angle_beta   90.00
_cell.angle_gamma   90.00
#
_symmetry.space_group_name_H-M   'P 1'
#
loop_
_entity.id
_entity.type
_entity.pdbx_description
1 polymer ?
#
loop_
_entity_poly.entity_id
_entity_poly.type
_entity_poly.pdbx_seq_one_letter_code
_entity_poly.pdbx_strand_id
1 'polypeptide(L)' 'KHHLREVLLHYFIAKKSAVETNRLLVEIYGDHAPSNTTCKEWFRRFQNNDFGTEDREH' A
#
# COMPACT_ATOMS: atom_id res chain seq x y z
N LYS A 1 -2.29 2.01 11.51
CA LYS A 1 -2.22 2.11 10.03
C LYS A 1 -0.77 2.11 9.47
N HIS A 2 0.28 2.26 10.30
CA HIS A 2 1.68 2.19 9.86
C HIS A 2 2.08 0.82 9.25
N HIS A 3 1.70 -0.29 9.88
CA HIS A 3 2.07 -1.63 9.38
C HIS A 3 1.58 -1.93 7.96
N LEU A 4 0.41 -1.42 7.58
CA LEU A 4 -0.09 -1.61 6.22
C LEU A 4 0.79 -0.88 5.19
N ARG A 5 1.28 0.31 5.52
CA ARG A 5 2.16 1.09 4.64
C ARG A 5 3.52 0.40 4.47
N GLU A 6 4.08 -0.14 5.54
CA GLU A 6 5.32 -0.91 5.49
C GLU A 6 5.18 -2.15 4.61
N VAL A 7 4.06 -2.86 4.71
CA VAL A 7 3.76 -4.02 3.84
C VAL A 7 3.60 -3.59 2.38
N LEU A 8 2.88 -2.51 2.11
CA LEU A 8 2.73 -1.96 0.75
C LEU A 8 4.08 -1.52 0.16
N LEU A 9 4.92 -0.88 0.97
CA LEU A 9 6.26 -0.44 0.58
C LEU A 9 7.17 -1.64 0.31
N HIS A 10 7.13 -2.67 1.15
CA HIS A 10 7.87 -3.91 0.94
C HIS A 10 7.51 -4.56 -0.41
N TYR A 11 6.21 -4.67 -0.74
CA TYR A 11 5.78 -5.22 -2.02
C TYR A 11 6.12 -4.32 -3.21
N PHE A 12 6.10 -3.00 -3.03
CA PHE A 12 6.55 -2.05 -4.04
C PHE A 12 8.06 -2.19 -4.33
N ILE A 13 8.89 -2.29 -3.29
CA ILE A 13 10.33 -2.56 -3.41
C ILE A 13 10.57 -3.91 -4.09
N ALA A 14 9.75 -4.92 -3.78
CA ALA A 14 9.75 -6.23 -4.44
C ALA A 14 9.21 -6.22 -5.88
N LYS A 15 9.01 -5.03 -6.49
CA LYS A 15 8.54 -4.83 -7.87
C LYS A 15 7.18 -5.44 -8.19
N LYS A 16 6.35 -5.73 -7.17
CA LYS A 16 4.97 -6.14 -7.41
C LYS A 16 4.14 -4.98 -7.92
N SER A 17 3.09 -5.27 -8.68
CA SER A 17 2.09 -4.27 -9.05
C SER A 17 1.12 -3.98 -7.90
N ALA A 18 0.43 -2.84 -7.95
CA ALA A 18 -0.64 -2.51 -7.00
C ALA A 18 -1.77 -3.55 -7.03
N VAL A 19 -2.03 -4.16 -8.19
CA VAL A 19 -3.07 -5.19 -8.37
C VAL A 19 -2.67 -6.49 -7.68
N GLU A 20 -1.44 -6.97 -7.89
CA GLU A 20 -0.92 -8.16 -7.20
C GLU A 20 -0.88 -7.97 -5.70
N THR A 21 -0.42 -6.80 -5.26
CA THR A 21 -0.35 -6.45 -3.85
C THR A 21 -1.75 -6.40 -3.21
N ASN A 22 -2.73 -5.83 -3.91
CA ASN A 22 -4.11 -5.80 -3.42
C ASN A 22 -4.71 -7.21 -3.34
N ARG A 23 -4.44 -8.11 -4.30
CA ARG A 23 -4.87 -9.52 -4.22
C ARG A 23 -4.26 -10.24 -3.02
N LEU A 24 -2.94 -10.10 -2.82
CA LEU A 24 -2.23 -10.66 -1.66
C LEU A 24 -2.81 -10.15 -0.33
N LEU A 25 -3.09 -8.85 -0.25
CA LEU A 25 -3.64 -8.26 0.96
C LEU A 25 -5.05 -8.76 1.24
N VAL A 26 -5.90 -8.92 0.23
CA VAL A 26 -7.25 -9.51 0.39
C VAL A 26 -7.17 -10.98 0.79
N GLU A 27 -6.22 -11.74 0.25
CA GLU A 27 -6.01 -13.14 0.63
C GLU A 27 -5.55 -13.30 2.08
N ILE A 28 -4.65 -12.44 2.55
CA ILE A 28 -4.05 -12.50 3.90
C ILE A 28 -4.99 -11.90 4.96
N TYR A 29 -5.59 -10.74 4.66
CA TYR A 29 -6.34 -9.93 5.65
C TYR A 29 -7.86 -9.98 5.46
N GLY A 30 -8.37 -10.56 4.37
CA GLY A 30 -9.80 -10.64 4.08
C GLY A 30 -10.47 -9.25 4.08
N ASP A 31 -11.55 -9.10 4.83
CA ASP A 31 -12.28 -7.83 5.01
C ASP A 31 -11.47 -6.71 5.66
N HIS A 32 -10.34 -7.03 6.32
CA HIS A 32 -9.44 -6.02 6.90
C HIS A 32 -8.43 -5.48 5.88
N ALA A 33 -8.42 -5.99 4.65
CA ALA A 33 -7.54 -5.51 3.59
C ALA A 33 -7.91 -4.09 3.15
N PRO A 34 -6.92 -3.27 2.76
CA PRO A 34 -7.22 -1.98 2.16
C PRO A 34 -7.94 -2.12 0.82
N SER A 35 -8.79 -1.14 0.55
CA SER A 35 -9.42 -1.02 -0.76
C SER A 35 -8.39 -0.91 -1.89
N ASN A 36 -8.77 -1.38 -3.08
CA ASN A 36 -7.92 -1.29 -4.27
C ASN A 36 -7.48 0.17 -4.55
N THR A 37 -8.37 1.12 -4.31
CA THR A 37 -8.11 2.56 -4.43
C THR A 37 -6.99 2.99 -3.49
N THR A 38 -7.03 2.56 -2.22
CA THR A 38 -5.98 2.85 -1.24
C THR A 38 -4.63 2.28 -1.68
N CYS A 39 -4.58 1.02 -2.16
CA CYS A 39 -3.34 0.45 -2.70
C CYS A 39 -2.76 1.29 -3.84
N LYS A 40 -3.60 1.69 -4.82
CA LYS A 40 -3.17 2.49 -5.97
C LYS A 40 -2.64 3.87 -5.56
N GLU A 41 -3.33 4.53 -4.63
CA GLU A 41 -2.92 5.83 -4.08
C GLU A 41 -1.50 5.76 -3.48
N TRP A 42 -1.24 4.75 -2.64
CA TRP A 42 0.07 4.53 -2.03
C TRP A 42 1.15 4.20 -3.06
N PHE A 43 0.85 3.34 -4.03
CA PHE A 43 1.79 3.01 -5.09
C PHE A 43 2.16 4.23 -5.94
N ARG A 44 1.19 5.12 -6.20
CA ARG A 44 1.45 6.40 -6.87
C ARG A 44 2.38 7.31 -6.04
N ARG A 45 2.22 7.34 -4.72
CA ARG A 45 3.11 8.10 -3.83
C ARG A 45 4.53 7.54 -3.83
N PHE A 46 4.67 6.22 -3.72
CA PHE A 46 5.98 5.54 -3.78
C PHE A 46 6.70 5.77 -5.11
N GLN A 47 5.97 5.84 -6.23
CA GLN A 47 6.55 6.22 -7.53
C GLN A 47 7.13 7.64 -7.54
N ASN A 48 6.57 8.55 -6.73
CA ASN A 48 7.07 9.91 -6.56
C ASN A 48 8.15 10.02 -5.47
N ASN A 49 8.66 8.89 -4.95
CA ASN A 49 9.56 8.82 -3.79
C ASN A 49 8.97 9.46 -2.52
N ASP A 50 7.64 9.59 -2.46
CA ASP A 50 6.92 10.06 -1.28
C ASP A 50 6.66 8.87 -0.37
N PHE A 51 7.64 8.59 0.48
CA PHE A 51 7.58 7.54 1.52
C PHE A 51 7.09 8.09 2.87
N GLY A 52 6.67 9.35 2.91
CA GLY A 52 6.21 10.02 4.11
C GLY A 52 5.09 9.24 4.79
N THR A 53 5.28 8.96 6.08
CA THR A 53 4.29 8.25 6.91
C THR A 53 3.30 9.20 7.58
N GLU A 54 3.47 10.51 7.40
CA GLU A 54 2.52 11.50 7.90
C GLU A 54 1.25 11.43 7.05
N ASP A 55 0.16 10.93 7.66
CA ASP A 55 -1.12 11.58 7.42
C ASP A 55 -0.82 13.06 7.67
N ARG A 56 -0.86 13.89 6.63
CA ARG A 56 -0.94 15.34 6.83
C ARG A 56 -2.28 15.59 7.49
N GLU A 57 -2.35 15.38 8.81
CA GLU A 57 -3.45 15.85 9.64
C GLU A 57 -3.33 17.37 9.68
N HIS A 58 -4.20 18.02 8.91
CA HIS A 58 -4.53 19.46 8.87
C HIS A 58 -3.39 20.47 8.70
#